data_AF-A0A8J6NVA0-F1
#
_entry.id   AF-A0A8J6NVA0-F1
#
_cell.length_a   1.000
_cell.length_b   1.000
_cell.length_c   1.000
_cell.angle_alpha   90.00
_cell.angle_beta   90.00
_cell.angle_gamma   90.00
#
_symmetry.space_group_name_H-M   'P 1'
#
loop_
_entity.id
_entity.type
_entity.pdbx_description
1 polymer ?
#
loop_
_entity_poly.entity_id
_entity_poly.type
_entity_poly.pdbx_seq_one_letter_code
_entity_poly.pdbx_strand_id
1 'polypeptide(L)'
;MEDDEDILYSLSQEKIANEEKKRDYSELGIFLAGGNFTIDGIPFKTASDTALAERSPFSTLLFRRYGVQFQNLTPEQTSRLDYFLLNHTSGEA
;
A
#
# COMPACT_ATOMS: atom_id res chain seq x y z
N MET A 1 24.29 1.04 21.95
CA MET A 1 23.02 1.55 22.48
C MET A 1 22.37 2.17 21.28
N GLU A 2 21.72 1.32 20.49
CA GLU A 2 21.01 1.73 19.28
C GLU A 2 19.59 2.01 19.73
N ASP A 3 19.20 3.27 19.53
CA ASP A 3 17.89 3.78 19.86
C ASP A 3 16.82 3.10 19.00
N ASP A 4 15.84 2.53 19.70
CA ASP A 4 14.59 2.02 19.16
C ASP A 4 13.84 3.13 18.42
N GLU A 5 13.73 3.04 17.10
CA GLU A 5 12.75 3.80 16.33
C GLU A 5 11.94 2.79 15.51
N ASP A 6 10.69 2.58 15.92
CA ASP A 6 9.69 1.76 15.24
C ASP A 6 9.41 2.28 13.83
N ILE A 7 10.09 1.73 12.81
CA ILE A 7 9.82 2.11 11.41
C ILE A 7 8.73 1.21 10.83
N LEU A 8 7.47 1.57 11.11
CA LEU A 8 6.32 1.10 10.32
C LEU A 8 6.49 1.56 8.87
N TYR A 9 6.46 0.66 7.88
CA TYR A 9 6.48 1.04 6.46
C TYR A 9 5.08 1.28 5.89
N SER A 10 4.91 2.44 5.23
CA SER A 10 3.69 2.84 4.51
C SER A 10 3.67 2.35 3.08
N LEU A 11 2.52 1.88 2.64
CA LEU A 11 2.05 2.16 1.28
C LEU A 11 1.46 3.58 1.25
N SER A 12 2.25 4.56 0.80
CA SER A 12 1.78 5.94 0.61
C SER A 12 1.12 6.07 -0.77
N GLN A 13 -0.19 6.32 -0.81
CA GLN A 13 -0.86 6.73 -2.05
C GLN A 13 -0.97 8.25 -2.10
N GLU A 14 -0.58 8.85 -3.23
CA GLU A 14 -0.70 10.28 -3.51
C GLU A 14 -2.10 10.56 -4.09
N LYS A 15 -2.93 11.32 -3.37
CA LYS A 15 -4.27 11.67 -3.81
C LYS A 15 -4.54 13.17 -3.68
N ILE A 16 -5.01 13.79 -4.76
CA ILE A 16 -5.57 15.14 -4.75
C ILE A 16 -6.95 15.06 -4.09
N ALA A 17 -7.06 15.56 -2.86
CA ALA A 17 -8.28 15.46 -2.07
C ALA A 17 -9.28 16.56 -2.46
N ASN A 18 -10.40 16.16 -3.06
CA ASN A 18 -11.67 16.88 -2.90
C ASN A 18 -12.52 16.04 -1.96
N GLU A 19 -12.67 16.50 -0.71
CA GLU A 19 -13.51 15.96 0.38
C GLU A 19 -14.12 14.56 0.11
N GLU A 20 -13.32 13.50 0.24
CA GLU A 20 -13.76 12.17 -0.13
C GLU A 20 -14.46 11.44 1.03
N LYS A 21 -15.76 11.24 0.86
CA LYS A 21 -16.54 10.14 1.44
C LYS A 21 -15.68 8.87 1.49
N LYS A 22 -15.63 8.19 2.65
CA LYS A 22 -14.99 6.87 2.83
C LYS A 22 -15.43 5.97 1.66
N ARG A 23 -14.54 5.76 0.71
CA ARG A 23 -14.76 4.79 -0.38
C ARG A 23 -14.29 3.46 0.17
N ASP A 24 -15.21 2.52 0.24
CA ASP A 24 -14.88 1.14 0.57
C ASP A 24 -14.27 0.50 -0.68
N TYR A 25 -12.96 0.32 -0.67
CA TYR A 25 -12.24 -0.42 -1.71
C TYR A 25 -12.12 -1.87 -1.25
N SER A 26 -12.39 -2.82 -2.16
CA SER A 26 -12.33 -4.26 -1.89
C SER A 26 -11.32 -5.00 -2.75
N GLU A 27 -10.77 -4.35 -3.77
CA GLU A 27 -9.85 -4.96 -4.74
C GLU A 27 -8.66 -4.04 -5.02
N LEU A 28 -7.47 -4.64 -5.10
CA LEU A 28 -6.20 -3.97 -5.32
C LEU A 28 -5.58 -4.44 -6.64
N GLY A 29 -5.04 -3.48 -7.39
CA GLY A 29 -4.13 -3.72 -8.51
C GLY A 29 -2.74 -3.17 -8.23
N ILE A 30 -1.72 -3.91 -8.64
CA ILE A 30 -0.30 -3.53 -8.53
C ILE A 30 0.30 -3.52 -9.93
N PHE A 31 0.82 -2.36 -10.33
CA PHE A 31 1.42 -2.14 -11.64
C PHE A 31 2.83 -1.56 -11.44
N LEU A 32 3.85 -2.25 -11.95
CA LEU A 32 5.21 -1.70 -11.94
C LEU A 32 5.45 -0.80 -13.14
N ALA A 33 6.08 0.34 -12.89
CA ALA A 33 6.55 1.22 -13.95
C ALA A 33 7.52 0.44 -14.87
N GLY A 34 7.27 0.48 -16.17
CA GLY A 34 8.00 -0.31 -17.17
C GLY A 34 7.27 -1.57 -17.66
N GLY A 35 6.08 -1.88 -17.11
CA GLY A 35 5.16 -2.88 -17.68
C GLY A 35 5.59 -4.35 -17.50
N ASN A 36 6.65 -4.61 -16.73
CA ASN A 36 7.18 -5.94 -16.49
C ASN A 36 6.38 -6.75 -15.43
N PHE A 37 5.48 -6.10 -14.70
CA PHE A 37 4.66 -6.76 -13.68
C PHE A 37 3.30 -6.05 -13.54
N THR A 38 2.24 -6.84 -13.52
CA THR A 38 0.86 -6.34 -13.33
C THR A 38 -0.04 -7.42 -12.76
N ILE A 39 -0.47 -7.27 -11.51
CA ILE A 39 -1.50 -8.12 -10.90
C ILE A 39 -2.71 -7.25 -10.58
N ASP A 40 -3.92 -7.76 -10.78
CA ASP A 40 -5.15 -7.02 -10.55
C ASP A 40 -6.20 -7.91 -9.85
N GLY A 41 -7.26 -7.28 -9.35
CA GLY A 41 -8.36 -7.96 -8.69
C GLY A 41 -7.97 -8.68 -7.40
N ILE A 42 -6.92 -8.22 -6.70
CA ILE A 42 -6.49 -8.81 -5.43
C ILE A 42 -7.52 -8.44 -4.37
N PRO A 43 -8.30 -9.39 -3.82
CA PRO A 43 -9.28 -9.08 -2.80
C PRO A 43 -8.58 -8.67 -1.51
N PHE A 44 -9.01 -7.57 -0.91
CA PHE A 44 -8.48 -7.11 0.36
C PHE A 44 -9.56 -6.48 1.23
N LYS A 45 -9.25 -6.36 2.52
CA LYS A 45 -9.95 -5.47 3.45
C LYS A 45 -8.96 -4.48 4.07
N THR A 46 -9.38 -3.24 4.27
CA THR A 46 -8.57 -2.25 4.99
C THR A 46 -8.50 -2.64 6.46
N ALA A 47 -7.28 -2.82 6.96
CA ALA A 47 -6.99 -3.08 8.37
C ALA A 47 -6.60 -1.80 9.12
N SER A 48 -5.97 -0.84 8.44
CA SER A 48 -5.63 0.48 8.99
C SER A 48 -5.61 1.57 7.92
N ASP A 49 -5.86 2.81 8.32
CA ASP A 49 -5.77 4.01 7.50
C ASP A 49 -5.20 5.13 8.36
N THR A 50 -3.96 5.52 8.08
CA THR A 50 -3.23 6.54 8.83
C THR A 50 -2.84 7.68 7.90
N ALA A 51 -3.22 8.91 8.23
CA ALA A 51 -2.69 10.08 7.56
C ALA A 51 -1.21 10.24 7.89
N LEU A 52 -0.37 10.36 6.88
CA LEU A 52 1.04 10.70 7.04
C LEU A 52 1.14 12.21 7.08
N ALA A 53 1.78 12.73 8.14
CA ALA A 53 2.04 14.16 8.25
C ALA A 53 2.81 14.64 7.00
N GLU A 54 2.35 15.75 6.42
CA GLU A 54 3.00 16.33 5.26
C GLU A 54 4.45 16.69 5.62
N ARG A 55 5.39 16.36 4.74
CA ARG A 55 6.78 16.80 4.89
C ARG A 55 6.95 18.32 4.68
N SER A 56 5.92 19.02 4.19
CA SER A 56 5.95 20.45 3.87
C SER A 56 4.65 21.14 4.29
N PRO A 57 4.69 22.28 5.00
CA PRO A 57 3.51 23.04 5.40
C PRO A 57 2.81 23.78 4.25
N PHE A 58 3.34 23.70 3.03
CA PHE A 58 2.76 24.31 1.82
C PHE A 58 2.15 23.28 0.87
N SER A 59 2.18 22.00 1.25
CA SER A 59 1.52 20.95 0.49
C SER A 59 0.01 21.00 0.75
N THR A 60 -0.77 20.58 -0.24
CA THR A 60 -2.20 20.26 -0.08
C THR A 60 -2.46 18.77 -0.30
N LEU A 61 -1.38 17.99 -0.45
CA LEU A 61 -1.39 16.56 -0.70
C LEU A 61 -1.40 15.79 0.62
N LEU A 62 -2.57 15.29 0.98
CA LEU A 62 -2.72 14.39 2.12
C LEU A 62 -2.23 12.99 1.73
N PHE A 63 -1.04 12.62 2.20
CA PHE A 63 -0.56 11.25 2.08
C PHE A 63 -1.29 10.35 3.08
N ARG A 64 -1.77 9.20 2.61
CA ARG A 64 -2.38 8.18 3.47
C ARG A 64 -1.66 6.86 3.34
N ARG A 65 -1.50 6.20 4.48
CA ARG A 65 -1.00 4.85 4.64
C ARG A 65 -2.16 3.93 4.90
N TYR A 66 -2.43 3.01 3.97
CA TYR A 66 -3.39 1.94 4.19
C TYR A 66 -2.67 0.64 4.53
N GLY A 67 -2.98 0.05 5.68
CA GLY A 67 -2.69 -1.34 5.96
C GLY A 67 -3.83 -2.19 5.43
N VAL A 68 -3.52 -3.23 4.65
CA VAL A 68 -4.52 -4.10 4.03
C VAL A 68 -4.29 -5.54 4.43
N GLN A 69 -5.37 -6.30 4.58
CA GLN A 69 -5.33 -7.75 4.75
C GLN A 69 -5.90 -8.40 3.48
N PHE A 70 -5.07 -9.16 2.78
CA PHE A 70 -5.50 -9.94 1.62
C PHE A 70 -6.51 -11.01 2.02
N GLN A 71 -7.47 -11.28 1.13
CA GLN A 71 -8.55 -12.25 1.35
C GLN A 71 -8.65 -13.18 0.15
N ASN A 72 -8.93 -14.46 0.39
CA ASN A 72 -9.31 -15.44 -0.64
C ASN A 72 -8.48 -15.40 -1.93
N LEU A 73 -7.15 -15.27 -1.81
CA LEU A 73 -6.26 -15.21 -2.96
C LEU A 73 -6.32 -16.51 -3.76
N THR A 74 -6.39 -16.40 -5.09
CA THR A 74 -6.19 -17.56 -5.96
C THR A 74 -4.71 -18.00 -5.88
N PRO A 75 -4.39 -19.27 -6.19
CA PRO A 75 -3.00 -19.72 -6.22
C PRO A 75 -2.10 -18.88 -7.14
N GLU A 76 -2.64 -18.40 -8.26
CA GLU A 76 -1.95 -17.49 -9.17
C GLU A 76 -1.67 -16.13 -8.50
N GLN A 77 -2.68 -15.54 -7.87
CA GLN A 77 -2.52 -14.27 -7.17
C GLN A 77 -1.49 -14.37 -6.05
N THR A 78 -1.55 -15.43 -5.24
CA THR A 78 -0.58 -15.71 -4.17
C THR A 78 0.84 -15.78 -4.73
N SER A 79 1.07 -16.62 -5.76
CA SER A 79 2.42 -16.78 -6.33
C SER A 79 3.00 -15.48 -6.88
N ARG A 80 2.15 -14.64 -7.50
CA ARG A 80 2.56 -13.35 -8.06
C ARG A 80 2.78 -12.29 -6.99
N LEU A 81 1.98 -12.29 -5.92
CA LEU A 81 2.19 -11.45 -4.74
C LEU A 81 3.49 -11.84 -4.03
N ASP A 82 3.76 -13.13 -3.83
CA ASP A 82 5.01 -13.60 -3.23
C ASP A 82 6.22 -13.16 -4.06
N TYR A 83 6.14 -13.32 -5.38
CA TYR A 83 7.16 -12.80 -6.30
C TYR A 83 7.35 -11.29 -6.14
N PHE A 84 6.26 -10.53 -6.08
CA PHE A 84 6.33 -9.08 -5.93
C PHE A 84 6.98 -8.68 -4.60
N LEU A 85 6.53 -9.26 -3.49
CA LEU A 85 7.07 -8.98 -2.16
C LEU A 85 8.56 -9.32 -2.09
N LEU A 86 8.97 -10.47 -2.61
CA LEU A 86 10.37 -10.90 -2.57
C LEU A 86 11.31 -10.00 -3.39
N ASN A 87 10.88 -9.51 -4.55
CA ASN A 87 11.76 -8.83 -5.51
C ASN A 87 11.64 -7.30 -5.50
N HIS A 88 10.52 -6.77 -5.01
CA HIS A 88 10.20 -5.35 -5.10
C HIS A 88 9.83 -4.72 -3.77
N THR A 89 9.91 -5.48 -2.69
CA THR A 89 9.84 -4.93 -1.33
C THR A 89 11.11 -5.31 -0.57
N SER A 90 11.61 -4.38 0.24
CA SER A 90 12.65 -4.66 1.21
C SER A 90 12.01 -5.51 2.32
N GLY A 91 12.03 -6.83 2.12
CA GLY A 91 11.51 -7.78 3.09
C GLY A 91 12.36 -7.75 4.36
N GLU A 92 11.78 -7.29 5.45
CA GLU A 92 12.28 -7.61 6.79
C GLU A 92 11.24 -8.55 7.40
N ALA A 93 11.69 -9.77 7.69
CA ALA A 93 10.92 -10.82 8.34
C ALA A 93 10.92 -10.63 9.87
#